data_AF-A0A0V8QB70-F1
#
_entry.id   AF-A0A0V8QB70-F1
#
_cell.length_a   1.000
_cell.length_b   1.000
_cell.length_c   1.000
_cell.angle_alpha   90.00
_cell.angle_beta   90.00
_cell.angle_gamma   90.00
#
_symmetry.space_group_name_H-M   'P 1'
#
loop_
_entity.id
_entity.type
_entity.pdbx_description
1 polymer ?
#
loop_
_entity_poly.entity_id
_entity_poly.type
_entity_poly.pdbx_seq_one_letter_code
_entity_poly.pdbx_strand_id
1 'polypeptide(L)'
;MTEKEQLYYLINGVLDGTYQVKTFCSEFTRVYDLEVDYEQLSELENKEFGDLCEMAGRFSDDEKELKIPNMFFSEESILNKAQYVKQLLE
;
A
#
# COMPACT_ATOMS: atom_id res chain seq x y z
N MET A 1 13.78 12.59 -4.33
CA MET A 1 12.75 11.89 -3.57
C MET A 1 13.42 10.66 -2.99
N THR A 2 13.43 10.50 -1.67
CA THR A 2 13.87 9.26 -1.03
C THR A 2 12.81 8.17 -1.22
N GLU A 3 13.15 6.92 -0.94
CA GLU A 3 12.23 5.78 -1.02
C GLU A 3 11.09 5.94 0.00
N LYS A 4 11.39 6.47 1.19
CA LYS A 4 10.38 6.88 2.17
C LYS A 4 9.41 7.92 1.58
N GLU A 5 9.93 9.01 0.99
CA GLU A 5 9.09 10.03 0.35
C GLU A 5 8.27 9.43 -0.81
N GLN A 6 8.81 8.45 -1.52
CA GLN A 6 8.13 7.74 -2.60
C GLN A 6 6.95 6.91 -2.09
N LEU A 7 7.06 6.24 -0.93
CA LEU A 7 5.94 5.52 -0.31
C LEU A 7 4.79 6.48 0.02
N TYR A 8 5.09 7.63 0.62
CA TYR A 8 4.08 8.67 0.87
C TYR A 8 3.48 9.23 -0.42
N TYR A 9 4.31 9.46 -1.43
CA TYR A 9 3.87 9.94 -2.74
C TYR A 9 2.89 8.97 -3.41
N LEU A 10 3.16 7.66 -3.34
CA LEU A 10 2.27 6.62 -3.86
C LEU A 10 0.93 6.57 -3.09
N ILE A 11 0.96 6.65 -1.75
CA ILE A 11 -0.25 6.69 -0.92
C ILE A 11 -1.12 7.91 -1.28
N ASN A 12 -0.51 9.09 -1.40
CA ASN A 12 -1.23 10.29 -1.79
C ASN A 12 -1.79 10.18 -3.21
N GLY A 13 -0.99 9.69 -4.16
CA GLY A 13 -1.40 9.54 -5.54
C GLY A 13 -2.56 8.55 -5.74
N VAL A 14 -2.62 7.45 -4.98
CA VAL A 14 -3.75 6.51 -5.09
C VAL A 14 -5.03 7.08 -4.47
N LEU A 15 -4.92 7.81 -3.35
CA LEU A 15 -6.07 8.45 -2.70
C LEU A 15 -6.63 9.63 -3.49
N ASP A 16 -5.77 10.38 -4.19
CA ASP A 16 -6.16 11.49 -5.05
C ASP A 16 -6.60 11.04 -6.45
N GLY A 17 -6.61 9.72 -6.72
CA GLY A 17 -7.02 9.13 -8.00
C GLY A 17 -6.02 9.33 -9.14
N THR A 18 -4.78 9.73 -8.84
CA THR A 18 -3.69 9.87 -9.81
C THR A 18 -3.18 8.51 -10.29
N TYR A 19 -3.26 7.48 -9.44
CA TYR A 19 -2.92 6.09 -9.77
C TYR A 19 -4.13 5.19 -9.70
N GLN A 20 -4.20 4.22 -10.62
CA GLN A 20 -5.07 3.07 -10.43
C GLN A 20 -4.53 2.22 -9.28
N VAL A 21 -5.43 1.60 -8.51
CA VAL A 21 -5.03 0.80 -7.33
C VAL A 21 -4.08 -0.34 -7.70
N LYS A 22 -4.27 -0.97 -8.86
CA LYS A 22 -3.34 -1.99 -9.36
C LYS A 22 -1.91 -1.49 -9.56
N THR A 23 -1.76 -0.29 -10.11
CA THR A 23 -0.45 0.35 -10.28
C THR A 23 0.15 0.71 -8.92
N PHE A 24 -0.66 1.30 -8.04
CA PHE A 24 -0.25 1.58 -6.66
C PHE A 24 0.25 0.30 -5.95
N CYS A 25 -0.50 -0.80 -6.01
CA CYS A 25 -0.11 -2.04 -5.34
C CYS A 25 1.22 -2.59 -5.85
N SER A 26 1.43 -2.55 -7.17
CA SER A 26 2.67 -3.04 -7.79
C SER A 26 3.88 -2.18 -7.41
N GLU A 27 3.72 -0.85 -7.44
CA GLU A 27 4.83 0.07 -7.15
C GLU A 27 5.11 0.16 -5.65
N PHE A 28 4.07 0.18 -4.81
CA PHE A 28 4.23 0.26 -3.37
C PHE A 28 4.92 -0.98 -2.81
N THR A 29 4.54 -2.17 -3.28
CA THR A 29 5.21 -3.43 -2.90
C THR A 29 6.66 -3.46 -3.36
N ARG A 30 6.93 -3.05 -4.62
CA ARG A 30 8.31 -2.95 -5.14
C ARG A 30 9.18 -2.04 -4.27
N VAL A 31 8.71 -0.83 -3.97
CA VAL A 31 9.47 0.15 -3.19
C VAL A 31 9.69 -0.35 -1.77
N TYR A 32 8.64 -0.85 -1.12
CA TYR A 32 8.73 -1.29 0.27
C TYR A 32 9.58 -2.56 0.43
N ASP A 33 9.38 -3.59 -0.40
CA ASP A 33 10.07 -4.87 -0.22
C ASP A 33 11.52 -4.85 -0.73
N LEU A 34 11.85 -4.02 -1.72
CA LEU A 34 13.12 -4.09 -2.44
C LEU A 34 14.01 -2.85 -2.33
N GLU A 35 13.44 -1.67 -2.06
CA GLU A 35 14.18 -0.41 -2.24
C GLU A 35 14.34 0.38 -0.95
N VAL A 36 13.32 0.40 -0.09
CA VAL A 36 13.39 1.17 1.15
C VAL A 36 14.38 0.54 2.13
N ASP A 37 15.21 1.39 2.73
CA ASP A 37 15.98 1.02 3.90
C ASP A 37 15.08 1.16 5.14
N TYR A 38 14.72 0.02 5.75
CA TYR A 38 13.83 -0.02 6.91
C TYR A 38 14.37 0.77 8.12
N GLU A 39 15.69 1.03 8.21
CA GLU A 39 16.29 1.87 9.25
C GLU A 39 15.90 3.35 9.10
N GLN A 40 15.43 3.77 7.92
CA GLN A 40 14.95 5.13 7.66
C GLN A 40 13.47 5.34 8.03
N LEU A 41 12.76 4.25 8.30
CA LEU A 41 11.36 4.27 8.72
C LEU A 41 11.28 4.23 10.26
N SER A 42 10.37 4.99 10.84
CA SER A 42 10.00 4.82 12.24
C SER A 42 9.37 3.44 12.48
N GLU A 43 9.29 2.99 13.74
CA GLU A 43 8.60 1.73 14.07
C GLU A 43 7.15 1.71 13.60
N LEU A 44 6.46 2.85 13.69
CA LEU A 44 5.08 2.99 13.24
C LEU A 44 4.97 2.92 11.72
N GLU A 45 5.87 3.59 10.99
CA GLU A 45 5.92 3.51 9.53
C GLU A 45 6.22 2.09 9.05
N ASN A 46 7.22 1.41 9.64
CA ASN A 46 7.52 0.02 9.33
C ASN A 46 6.30 -0.88 9.52
N LYS A 47 5.58 -0.73 10.63
CA LYS A 47 4.37 -1.52 10.90
C LYS A 47 3.29 -1.26 9.86
N GLU A 48 2.95 0.00 9.64
CA GLU A 48 1.77 0.36 8.86
C GLU A 48 1.99 0.29 7.35
N PHE A 49 3.20 0.60 6.88
CA PHE A 49 3.61 0.34 5.50
C PHE A 49 3.76 -1.16 5.24
N GLY A 50 4.27 -1.94 6.20
CA GLY A 50 4.33 -3.40 6.11
C GLY A 50 2.95 -4.03 5.93
N ASP A 51 1.98 -3.66 6.76
CA ASP A 51 0.60 -4.13 6.64
C ASP A 51 -0.02 -3.75 5.29
N LEU A 52 0.18 -2.50 4.85
CA LEU A 52 -0.32 -2.03 3.55
C LEU A 52 0.37 -2.75 2.39
N CYS A 53 1.67 -3.04 2.50
CA CYS A 53 2.43 -3.81 1.53
C CYS A 53 1.89 -5.25 1.42
N GLU A 54 1.65 -5.92 2.55
CA GLU A 54 1.07 -7.28 2.56
C GLU A 54 -0.29 -7.30 1.86
N MET A 55 -1.15 -6.32 2.17
CA MET A 55 -2.44 -6.19 1.52
C MET A 55 -2.30 -5.92 0.02
N ALA A 56 -1.42 -5.01 -0.37
CA ALA A 56 -1.15 -4.64 -1.76
C ALA A 56 -0.61 -5.82 -2.58
N GLY A 57 0.27 -6.65 -2.01
CA GLY A 57 0.80 -7.86 -2.65
C GLY A 57 -0.28 -8.94 -2.89
N ARG A 58 -1.44 -8.77 -2.27
CA ARG A 58 -2.61 -9.67 -2.34
C ARG A 58 -3.84 -8.96 -2.89
N PHE A 59 -3.66 -7.87 -3.61
CA PHE A 59 -4.74 -7.20 -4.31
C PHE A 59 -5.28 -8.07 -5.46
N SER A 60 -6.60 -8.07 -5.62
CA SER A 60 -7.26 -8.63 -6.81
C SER A 60 -8.45 -7.78 -7.24
N ASP A 61 -8.59 -7.61 -8.55
CA ASP A 61 -9.73 -7.01 -9.24
C ASP A 61 -10.73 -8.07 -9.76
N ASP A 62 -10.48 -9.36 -9.53
CA ASP A 62 -11.36 -10.46 -9.96
C ASP A 62 -12.36 -10.87 -8.85
N GLU A 63 -13.66 -10.80 -9.16
CA GLU A 63 -14.72 -11.13 -8.20
C GLU A 63 -14.72 -12.58 -7.70
N LYS A 64 -14.14 -13.52 -8.44
CA LYS A 64 -14.06 -14.93 -8.02
C LYS A 64 -12.88 -15.13 -7.07
N GLU A 65 -11.76 -14.47 -7.33
CA GLU A 65 -10.62 -14.44 -6.41
C GLU A 65 -11.01 -13.79 -5.08
N LEU A 66 -11.75 -12.68 -5.12
CA LEU A 66 -12.26 -12.01 -3.91
C LEU A 66 -13.24 -12.85 -3.09
N LYS A 67 -13.84 -13.90 -3.66
CA LYS A 67 -14.68 -14.85 -2.91
C LYS A 67 -13.87 -15.88 -2.13
N ILE A 68 -12.56 -15.98 -2.36
CA ILE A 68 -11.69 -16.88 -1.61
C ILE A 68 -11.43 -16.24 -0.23
N PRO A 69 -11.91 -16.86 0.88
CA PRO A 69 -11.83 -16.26 2.20
C PRO A 69 -10.38 -15.99 2.60
N ASN A 70 -10.13 -14.79 3.14
CA ASN A 70 -8.84 -14.36 3.68
C ASN A 70 -7.67 -14.52 2.71
N MET A 71 -7.89 -14.48 1.39
CA MET A 71 -6.82 -14.63 0.39
C MET A 71 -6.46 -13.32 -0.31
N PHE A 72 -7.45 -12.57 -0.78
CA PHE A 72 -7.23 -11.35 -1.56
C PHE A 72 -7.94 -10.13 -0.95
N PHE A 73 -7.45 -8.95 -1.30
CA PHE A 73 -8.03 -7.67 -0.92
C PHE A 73 -8.60 -6.94 -2.14
N SER A 74 -9.79 -6.37 -1.96
CA SER A 74 -10.45 -5.55 -2.97
C SER A 74 -9.83 -4.15 -3.07
N GLU A 75 -10.16 -3.44 -4.14
CA GLU A 75 -9.80 -2.03 -4.33
C GLU A 75 -10.19 -1.16 -3.13
N GLU A 76 -11.44 -1.29 -2.67
CA GLU A 76 -11.96 -0.59 -1.50
C GLU A 76 -11.13 -0.88 -0.23
N SER A 77 -10.70 -2.13 -0.05
CA SER A 77 -9.89 -2.51 1.12
C SER A 77 -8.51 -1.84 1.10
N ILE A 78 -7.88 -1.77 -0.08
CA ILE A 78 -6.58 -1.10 -0.25
C ILE A 78 -6.73 0.40 0.00
N LEU A 79 -7.74 1.05 -0.60
CA LEU A 79 -7.98 2.48 -0.41
C LEU A 79 -8.28 2.83 1.05
N ASN A 80 -9.08 2.02 1.74
CA ASN A 80 -9.38 2.21 3.16
C ASN A 80 -8.11 2.09 4.02
N LYS A 81 -7.25 1.10 3.76
CA LYS A 81 -5.97 0.98 4.49
C LYS A 81 -5.04 2.15 4.16
N ALA A 82 -4.89 2.54 2.90
CA ALA A 82 -4.06 3.69 2.51
C ALA A 82 -4.53 4.99 3.18
N GLN A 83 -5.85 5.21 3.23
CA GLN A 83 -6.45 6.37 3.91
C GLN A 83 -6.19 6.36 5.41
N TYR A 84 -6.30 5.19 6.05
CA TYR A 84 -5.97 5.01 7.46
C TYR A 84 -4.50 5.31 7.75
N VAL A 85 -3.58 4.75 6.95
CA VAL A 85 -2.14 4.98 7.09
C VAL A 85 -1.82 6.47 6.96
N LYS A 86 -2.39 7.15 5.96
CA LYS A 86 -2.23 8.60 5.80
C LYS A 86 -2.67 9.37 7.04
N GLN A 87 -3.88 9.10 7.56
CA GLN A 87 -4.42 9.78 8.76
C GLN A 87 -3.63 9.50 10.04
N LEU A 88 -2.92 8.38 10.11
CA LEU A 88 -2.16 7.99 11.29
C LEU A 88 -0.75 8.61 11.31
N LEU A 89 -0.17 8.84 10.13
CA LEU A 89 1.20 9.32 9.96
C LEU A 89 1.30 10.82 9.65
N GLU A 90 0.20 11.46 9.23
CA GLU A 90 0.06 12.92 9.01
C GLU A 90 -0.87 13.58 10.05
#